data_AF-A0A4P7CWR9-F1
#
_entry.id   AF-A0A4P7CWR9-F1
#
_cell.length_a   1.000
_cell.length_b   1.000
_cell.length_c   1.000
_cell.angle_alpha   90.00
_cell.angle_beta   90.00
_cell.angle_gamma   90.00
#
_symmetry.space_group_name_H-M   'P 1'
#
loop_
_entity.id
_entity.type
_entity.pdbx_description
1 polymer ?
#
loop_
_entity_poly.entity_id
_entity_poly.type
_entity_poly.pdbx_seq_one_letter_code
_entity_poly.pdbx_strand_id
1 'polypeptide(L)'
;MENQHRKIAGYRELSQAEIELMNQIKQKGAELLGLQAQLAGLLSTDAEAKKAAAQKSTTYEPWQQGGSDECREYRRFMEAEPQRWAAIGKTDIQTGIMALVRAVAQPAV
;
A
#
# COMPACT_ATOMS: atom_id res chain seq x y z
N MET A 1 5.70 -12.00 -34.44
CA MET A 1 6.78 -12.21 -33.46
C MET A 1 6.43 -13.47 -32.69
N GLU A 2 7.23 -14.52 -32.83
CA GLU A 2 6.97 -15.84 -32.21
C GLU A 2 6.86 -15.71 -30.70
N ASN A 3 5.81 -16.33 -30.16
CA ASN A 3 5.41 -16.33 -28.76
C ASN A 3 6.58 -16.58 -27.81
N GLN A 4 7.09 -15.50 -27.21
CA GLN A 4 8.13 -15.55 -26.19
C GLN A 4 7.59 -15.98 -24.81
N HIS A 5 6.55 -16.83 -24.79
CA HIS A 5 6.04 -17.49 -23.58
C HIS A 5 6.86 -18.76 -23.33
N ARG A 6 8.16 -18.56 -23.11
CA ARG A 6 9.09 -19.63 -22.76
C ARG A 6 8.79 -20.09 -21.34
N LYS A 7 8.25 -21.31 -21.26
CA LYS A 7 8.20 -22.22 -20.09
C LYS A 7 8.88 -21.65 -18.85
N ILE A 8 8.09 -21.26 -17.85
CA ILE A 8 8.60 -21.16 -16.49
C ILE A 8 8.71 -22.60 -16.00
N ALA A 9 9.94 -23.07 -15.76
CA ALA A 9 10.19 -24.43 -15.28
C ALA A 9 9.32 -24.73 -14.04
N GLY A 10 8.58 -25.85 -14.07
CA GLY A 10 7.69 -26.27 -12.98
C GLY A 10 6.23 -25.82 -13.07
N TYR A 11 5.83 -25.03 -14.08
CA TYR A 11 4.44 -24.60 -14.28
C TYR A 11 3.84 -25.16 -15.57
N ARG A 12 2.51 -25.31 -15.60
CA ARG A 12 1.80 -25.75 -16.80
C ARG A 12 1.91 -24.73 -17.93
N GLU A 13 1.67 -25.16 -19.15
CA GLU A 13 1.56 -24.23 -20.27
C GLU A 13 0.30 -23.38 -20.13
N LEU A 14 0.46 -22.07 -20.32
CA LEU A 14 -0.62 -21.09 -20.26
C LEU A 14 -1.13 -20.80 -21.66
N SER A 15 -2.45 -20.73 -21.79
CA SER A 15 -3.08 -20.18 -22.99
C SER A 15 -2.87 -18.67 -23.09
N GLN A 16 -3.05 -18.14 -24.29
CA GLN A 16 -2.95 -16.69 -24.52
C GLN A 16 -3.91 -15.89 -23.63
N ALA A 17 -5.15 -16.38 -23.45
CA ALA A 17 -6.15 -15.74 -22.59
C ALA A 17 -5.71 -15.67 -21.12
N GLU A 18 -5.01 -16.70 -20.63
CA GLU A 18 -4.50 -16.74 -19.25
C GLU A 18 -3.32 -15.80 -19.06
N ILE A 19 -2.45 -15.68 -20.06
CA ILE A 19 -1.35 -14.72 -20.06
C ILE A 19 -1.90 -13.29 -20.03
N GLU A 20 -2.89 -12.99 -20.87
CA GLU A 20 -3.55 -11.69 -20.90
C GLU A 20 -4.19 -11.35 -19.56
N LEU A 21 -4.92 -12.29 -18.96
CA LEU A 21 -5.51 -12.10 -17.65
C LEU A 21 -4.45 -11.88 -16.56
N MET A 22 -3.36 -12.63 -16.59
CA MET A 22 -2.24 -12.44 -15.65
C MET A 22 -1.61 -11.05 -15.77
N ASN A 23 -1.44 -10.54 -16.99
CA ASN A 23 -0.92 -9.20 -17.23
C ASN A 23 -1.90 -8.11 -16.73
N GLN A 24 -3.20 -8.29 -16.95
CA GLN A 24 -4.22 -7.39 -16.42
C GLN A 24 -4.21 -7.36 -14.89
N ILE A 25 -4.12 -8.52 -14.23
CA ILE A 25 -3.98 -8.62 -12.77
C ILE A 25 -2.77 -7.82 -12.29
N LYS A 26 -1.60 -8.01 -12.91
CA LYS A 26 -0.36 -7.30 -12.55
C LYS A 26 -0.49 -5.79 -12.75
N GLN A 27 -1.10 -5.37 -13.86
CA GLN A 27 -1.34 -3.95 -14.15
C GLN A 27 -2.23 -3.32 -13.07
N LYS A 28 -3.36 -3.96 -12.73
CA LYS A 28 -4.24 -3.47 -11.66
C LYS A 28 -3.58 -3.46 -10.29
N GLY A 29 -2.73 -4.45 -10.00
CA GLY A 29 -1.89 -4.44 -8.82
C GLY A 29 -0.97 -3.23 -8.74
N ALA A 30 -0.33 -2.86 -9.86
CA ALA A 30 0.52 -1.69 -9.93
C ALA A 30 -0.26 -0.37 -9.76
N GLU A 31 -1.44 -0.25 -10.37
CA GLU A 31 -2.33 0.91 -10.19
C GLU A 31 -2.74 1.09 -8.72
N LEU A 32 -3.14 0.00 -8.04
CA LEU A 32 -3.50 0.03 -6.62
C LEU A 32 -2.32 0.40 -5.72
N LEU A 33 -1.12 -0.12 -6.02
CA LEU A 33 0.09 0.26 -5.29
C LEU A 33 0.46 1.74 -5.51
N GLY A 34 0.19 2.28 -6.70
CA GLY A 34 0.33 3.71 -6.98
C GLY A 34 -0.58 4.57 -6.11
N LEU A 35 -1.85 4.18 -5.96
CA LEU A 35 -2.79 4.85 -5.05
C LEU A 35 -2.37 4.73 -3.59
N GLN A 36 -1.93 3.54 -3.16
CA GLN A 36 -1.40 3.32 -1.82
C GLN A 36 -0.20 4.23 -1.53
N ALA A 37 0.72 4.41 -2.49
CA ALA A 37 1.87 5.29 -2.34
C ALA A 37 1.47 6.77 -2.21
N GLN A 38 0.48 7.22 -2.99
CA GLN A 38 -0.06 8.58 -2.86
C GLN A 38 -0.68 8.81 -1.48
N LEU A 39 -1.48 7.86 -0.99
CA LEU A 39 -2.06 7.92 0.35
C LEU A 39 -0.98 7.97 1.45
N ALA A 40 0.04 7.10 1.36
CA ALA A 40 1.13 7.08 2.33
C ALA A 40 1.90 8.42 2.35
N GLY A 41 2.13 9.02 1.18
CA GLY A 41 2.74 10.35 1.06
C GLY A 41 1.89 11.44 1.72
N LEU A 42 0.58 11.48 1.41
CA LEU A 42 -0.36 12.42 2.02
C LEU A 42 -0.38 12.29 3.55
N LEU A 43 -0.44 11.07 4.08
CA LEU A 43 -0.42 10.80 5.51
C LEU A 43 0.90 11.23 6.18
N SER A 44 2.03 11.18 5.47
CA SER A 44 3.33 11.62 5.98
C SER A 44 3.36 13.13 6.14
N THR A 45 2.95 13.85 5.08
CA THR A 45 2.85 15.31 5.10
C THR A 45 1.86 15.78 6.17
N ASP A 46 0.73 15.10 6.32
CA ASP A 46 -0.27 15.38 7.35
C ASP A 46 0.28 15.23 8.77
N ALA A 47 1.08 14.19 9.01
CA ALA A 47 1.71 13.95 10.30
C ALA A 47 2.69 15.08 10.65
N GLU A 48 3.51 15.50 9.69
CA GLU A 48 4.47 16.61 9.84
C GLU A 48 3.76 17.94 10.11
N ALA A 49 2.72 18.25 9.32
CA ALA A 49 1.94 19.46 9.47
C ALA A 49 1.25 19.54 10.83
N LYS A 50 0.57 18.45 11.26
CA LYS A 50 -0.09 18.38 12.56
C LYS A 50 0.90 18.48 13.72
N LYS A 51 2.06 17.83 13.61
CA LYS A 51 3.15 17.94 14.59
C LYS A 51 3.64 19.38 14.72
N ALA A 52 3.92 20.05 13.60
CA ALA A 52 4.41 21.42 13.60
C ALA A 52 3.37 22.40 14.16
N ALA A 53 2.08 22.21 13.85
CA ALA A 53 1.00 22.99 14.41
C ALA A 53 0.88 22.81 15.93
N ALA A 54 0.88 21.55 16.41
CA ALA A 54 0.84 21.22 17.83
C ALA A 54 2.00 21.88 18.59
N GLN A 55 3.24 21.75 18.10
CA GLN A 55 4.43 22.34 18.73
C GLN A 55 4.36 23.87 18.84
N LYS A 56 3.80 24.57 17.86
CA LYS A 56 3.65 26.04 17.89
C LYS A 56 2.51 26.51 18.79
N SER A 57 1.52 25.65 19.02
CA SER A 57 0.29 25.99 19.74
C SER A 57 0.41 25.97 21.27
N THR A 58 1.52 25.46 21.82
CA THR A 58 1.66 25.24 23.26
C THR A 58 3.07 25.53 23.74
N THR A 59 3.18 26.00 24.98
CA THR A 59 4.45 26.07 25.74
C THR A 59 4.58 24.94 26.76
N TYR A 60 3.57 24.09 26.89
CA TYR A 60 3.58 22.93 27.79
C TYR A 60 4.64 21.91 27.36
N GLU A 61 5.33 21.30 28.32
CA GLU A 61 6.33 20.26 28.06
C GLU A 61 6.00 18.99 28.86
N PRO A 62 5.81 17.83 28.22
CA PRO A 62 5.97 17.57 26.78
C PRO A 62 4.81 18.10 25.93
N TRP A 63 5.12 18.80 24.83
CA TRP A 63 4.16 19.50 23.97
C TRP A 63 3.01 18.61 23.46
N GLN A 64 3.23 17.30 23.30
CA GLN A 64 2.22 16.33 22.89
C GLN A 64 1.01 16.30 23.85
N GLN A 65 1.22 16.62 25.13
CA GLN A 65 0.19 16.64 26.17
C GLN A 65 -0.45 18.03 26.33
N GLY A 66 -0.08 19.00 25.49
CA GLY A 66 -0.69 20.32 25.46
C GLY A 66 -2.22 20.27 25.34
N GLY A 67 -2.88 21.24 25.95
CA GLY A 67 -4.34 21.37 25.97
C GLY A 67 -4.91 22.15 24.79
N SER A 68 -4.12 22.54 23.80
CA SER A 68 -4.61 23.18 22.57
C SER A 68 -5.34 22.18 21.67
N ASP A 69 -6.15 22.70 20.74
CA ASP A 69 -6.85 21.86 19.76
C ASP A 69 -5.87 21.15 18.82
N GLU A 70 -4.77 21.78 18.46
CA GLU A 70 -3.73 21.22 17.61
C GLU A 70 -3.02 20.03 18.29
N CYS A 71 -2.74 20.14 19.60
CA CYS A 71 -2.18 19.03 20.37
C CYS A 71 -3.17 17.87 20.51
N ARG A 72 -4.47 18.15 20.67
CA ARG A 72 -5.53 17.12 20.67
C ARG A 72 -5.62 16.42 19.30
N GLU A 73 -5.64 17.18 18.22
CA GLU A 73 -5.73 16.63 16.86
C GLU A 73 -4.49 15.81 16.50
N TYR A 74 -3.29 16.27 16.87
CA TYR A 74 -2.07 15.50 16.68
C TYR A 74 -2.15 14.14 17.41
N ARG A 75 -2.58 14.12 18.68
CA ARG A 75 -2.75 12.87 19.44
C ARG A 75 -3.76 11.95 18.78
N ARG A 76 -4.96 12.44 18.43
CA ARG A 76 -5.99 11.67 17.73
C ARG A 76 -5.45 11.07 16.43
N PHE A 77 -4.70 11.85 15.64
CA PHE A 77 -4.12 11.38 14.39
C PHE A 77 -3.07 10.27 14.63
N MET A 78 -2.20 10.43 15.62
CA MET A 78 -1.20 9.41 15.95
C MET A 78 -1.83 8.12 16.51
N GLU A 79 -2.83 8.25 17.38
CA GLU A 79 -3.58 7.11 17.94
C GLU A 79 -4.35 6.31 16.89
N ALA A 80 -4.80 6.97 15.81
CA ALA A 80 -5.45 6.29 14.70
C ALA A 80 -4.48 5.45 13.82
N GLU A 81 -3.17 5.58 14.04
CA GLU A 81 -2.11 4.86 13.32
C GLU A 81 -2.30 4.79 11.78
N PRO A 82 -2.61 5.89 11.07
CA PRO A 82 -3.01 5.81 9.66
C PRO A 82 -1.92 5.27 8.73
N GLN A 83 -0.64 5.52 9.05
CA GLN A 83 0.51 4.94 8.31
C GLN A 83 0.56 3.41 8.44
N ARG A 84 0.20 2.87 9.62
CA ARG A 84 0.12 1.42 9.84
C ARG A 84 -0.96 0.82 8.96
N TRP A 85 -2.14 1.44 8.91
CA TRP A 85 -3.23 1.00 8.04
C TRP A 85 -2.86 1.05 6.55
N ALA A 86 -2.17 2.11 6.11
CA ALA A 86 -1.67 2.18 4.73
C ALA A 86 -0.64 1.07 4.42
N ALA A 87 0.20 0.70 5.38
CA ALA A 87 1.17 -0.39 5.24
C ALA A 87 0.49 -1.77 5.17
N ILE A 88 -0.53 -2.02 6.01
CA ILE A 88 -1.35 -3.24 5.95
C ILE A 88 -1.99 -3.36 4.56
N GLY A 89 -2.64 -2.30 4.09
CA GLY A 89 -3.25 -2.30 2.75
C GLY A 89 -2.25 -2.62 1.63
N LYS A 90 -1.01 -2.11 1.72
CA LYS A 90 0.06 -2.45 0.77
C LYS A 90 0.36 -3.95 0.77
N THR A 91 0.55 -4.55 1.94
CA THR A 91 0.82 -5.99 2.09
C THR A 91 -0.33 -6.83 1.56
N ASP A 92 -1.57 -6.45 1.84
CA ASP A 92 -2.76 -7.18 1.41
C ASP A 92 -2.95 -7.11 -0.11
N ILE A 93 -2.72 -5.94 -0.73
CA ILE A 93 -2.70 -5.78 -2.18
C ILE A 93 -1.64 -6.70 -2.80
N GLN A 94 -0.40 -6.66 -2.31
CA GLN A 94 0.67 -7.50 -2.84
C GLN A 94 0.36 -8.99 -2.70
N THR A 95 -0.16 -9.39 -1.55
CA THR A 95 -0.53 -10.78 -1.26
C THR A 95 -1.67 -11.25 -2.16
N GLY A 96 -2.73 -10.45 -2.29
CA GLY A 96 -3.88 -10.74 -3.13
C GLY A 96 -3.50 -10.88 -4.61
N ILE A 97 -2.72 -9.93 -5.14
CA ILE A 97 -2.21 -9.99 -6.53
C ILE A 97 -1.37 -11.24 -6.74
N MET A 98 -0.50 -11.60 -5.80
CA MET A 98 0.30 -12.82 -5.90
C MET A 98 -0.54 -14.10 -5.80
N ALA A 99 -1.60 -14.11 -4.99
CA ALA A 99 -2.54 -15.24 -4.93
C ALA A 99 -3.28 -15.42 -6.27
N LEU A 100 -3.75 -14.33 -6.89
CA LEU A 100 -4.40 -14.36 -8.20
C LEU A 100 -3.46 -14.84 -9.30
N VAL A 101 -2.22 -14.34 -9.34
CA VAL A 101 -1.20 -14.81 -10.30
C VAL A 101 -0.94 -16.31 -10.14
N ARG A 102 -0.85 -16.81 -8.89
CA ARG A 102 -0.66 -18.24 -8.61
C ARG A 102 -1.85 -19.09 -9.07
N ALA A 103 -3.08 -18.59 -8.92
CA ALA A 103 -4.28 -19.28 -9.37
C ALA A 103 -4.30 -19.48 -10.90
N VAL A 104 -3.75 -18.52 -11.66
CA VAL A 104 -3.55 -18.65 -13.10
C VAL A 104 -2.39 -19.60 -13.42
N ALA A 105 -1.23 -19.40 -12.79
CA ALA A 105 0.02 -20.04 -13.18
C ALA A 105 0.00 -21.57 -13.10
N GLN A 106 -0.49 -22.15 -12.00
CA GLN A 106 -0.63 -23.59 -11.69
C GLN A 106 0.60 -24.50 -11.98
N PRO A 107 1.02 -25.36 -11.04
CA PRO A 107 2.15 -26.25 -11.27
C PRO A 107 1.87 -27.23 -12.43
N ALA A 108 2.92 -27.60 -13.18
CA ALA A 108 2.84 -28.74 -14.09
C ALA A 108 2.80 -30.03 -13.27
N VAL A 109 2.05 -31.03 -13.75
CA VAL A 109 2.11 -32.41 -13.22
C VAL A 109 3.43 -33.05 -13.64
#